data_AF-A0A2A6HWG7-F1
#
_entry.id   AF-A0A2A6HWG7-F1
#
_cell.length_a   1.000
_cell.length_b   1.000
_cell.length_c   1.000
_cell.angle_alpha   90.00
_cell.angle_beta   90.00
_cell.angle_gamma   90.00
#
_symmetry.space_group_name_H-M   'P 1'
#
loop_
_entity.id
_entity.type
_entity.pdbx_description
1 polymer ?
#
loop_
_entity_poly.entity_id
_entity_poly.type
_entity_poly.pdbx_seq_one_letter_code
_entity_poly.pdbx_strand_id
1 'polypeptide(L)' 'MPTLFRFLFFCAILAGTVYGAMWALVTFVEPQQRDVTIRIPSERVNPPATGTIDPARK' A
#
# COMPACT_ATOMS: atom_id res chain seq x y z
N MET A 1 -27.64 36.52 -11.03
CA MET A 1 -26.27 36.57 -10.47
C MET A 1 -25.68 35.16 -10.50
N PRO A 2 -24.62 34.89 -11.26
CA PRO A 2 -24.14 33.53 -11.54
C PRO A 2 -23.32 32.96 -10.38
N THR A 3 -23.97 32.64 -9.26
CA THR A 3 -23.33 32.13 -8.04
C THR A 3 -22.94 30.66 -8.16
N LEU A 4 -23.75 29.84 -8.83
CA LEU A 4 -23.46 28.42 -9.09
C LEU A 4 -22.18 28.24 -9.91
N PHE A 5 -22.00 29.03 -10.96
CA PHE A 5 -20.82 28.93 -11.81
C PHE A 5 -19.54 29.28 -11.03
N ARG A 6 -19.59 30.29 -10.16
CA ARG A 6 -18.46 30.65 -9.28
C ARG A 6 -18.12 29.53 -8.30
N PHE A 7 -19.13 28.86 -7.74
CA PHE A 7 -18.95 27.71 -6.88
C PHE A 7 -18.29 26.54 -7.63
N LEU A 8 -18.83 26.17 -8.80
CA LEU A 8 -18.26 25.10 -9.62
C LEU A 8 -16.83 25.40 -10.07
N PHE A 9 -16.54 26.65 -10.43
CA PHE A 9 -15.19 27.08 -10.78
C PHE A 9 -14.23 26.90 -9.61
N PHE A 10 -14.67 27.22 -8.39
CA PHE A 10 -13.89 27.00 -7.18
C PHE A 10 -13.61 25.51 -6.95
N CYS A 11 -14.63 24.64 -7.13
CA CYS A 11 -14.46 23.19 -7.04
C CYS A 11 -13.50 22.66 -8.11
N ALA A 12 -13.59 23.17 -9.34
CA ALA A 12 -12.71 22.76 -10.44
C ALA A 12 -11.25 23.11 -10.16
N ILE A 13 -10.98 24.32 -9.64
CA ILE A 13 -9.63 24.70 -9.21
C ILE A 13 -9.13 23.78 -8.09
N LEU A 14 -9.96 23.52 -7.08
CA LEU A 14 -9.56 22.69 -5.94
C LEU A 14 -9.24 21.26 -6.40
N ALA A 15 -10.13 20.64 -7.19
CA ALA A 15 -9.93 19.31 -7.73
C ALA A 15 -8.70 19.24 -8.65
N GLY A 16 -8.54 20.24 -9.53
CA GLY A 16 -7.38 20.36 -10.41
C GLY A 16 -6.08 20.53 -9.63
N THR A 17 -6.09 21.26 -8.52
CA THR A 17 -4.92 21.45 -7.65
C THR A 17 -4.54 20.16 -6.94
N VAL A 18 -5.51 19.45 -6.35
CA VAL A 18 -5.27 18.17 -5.68
C VAL A 18 -4.74 17.13 -6.68
N TYR A 19 -5.41 17.00 -7.83
CA TYR A 19 -4.99 16.07 -8.86
C TYR A 19 -3.64 16.45 -9.46
N GLY A 20 -3.41 17.73 -9.73
CA GLY A 20 -2.14 18.25 -10.24
C GLY A 20 -0.98 18.00 -9.27
N ALA A 21 -1.20 18.19 -7.96
CA ALA A 21 -0.22 17.85 -6.94
C ALA A 21 0.12 16.35 -6.94
N MET A 22 -0.90 15.48 -6.98
CA MET A 22 -0.70 14.04 -7.04
C MET A 22 0.07 13.63 -8.32
N TRP A 23 -0.32 14.16 -9.48
CA TRP A 23 0.35 13.90 -10.74
C TRP A 23 1.81 14.37 -10.75
N ALA A 24 2.08 15.55 -10.18
CA ALA A 24 3.43 16.07 -10.03
C ALA A 24 4.29 15.17 -9.12
N LEU A 25 3.76 14.70 -7.99
CA LEU A 25 4.47 13.77 -7.12
C LEU A 25 4.82 12.47 -7.86
N VAL A 26 3.87 11.88 -8.58
CA VAL A 26 4.12 10.63 -9.33
C VAL A 26 5.17 10.80 -10.42
N THR A 27 5.20 11.97 -11.09
CA THR A 27 6.07 12.20 -12.24
C THR A 27 7.47 12.66 -11.84
N PHE A 28 7.59 13.45 -10.79
CA PHE A 28 8.84 14.13 -10.42
C PHE A 28 9.50 13.59 -9.15
N VAL A 29 8.83 12.73 -8.38
CA VAL A 29 9.39 12.16 -7.15
C VAL A 29 9.68 10.69 -7.34
N GLU A 30 10.94 10.32 -7.17
CA GLU A 30 11.39 8.93 -7.17
C GLU A 30 11.09 8.27 -5.80
N PRO A 31 10.39 7.12 -5.76
CA PRO A 31 10.16 6.40 -4.51
C PRO A 31 11.46 5.80 -3.97
N GLN A 32 11.81 6.13 -2.71
CA GLN A 32 12.96 5.52 -2.05
C GLN A 32 12.66 4.06 -1.68
N GLN A 33 13.51 3.14 -2.14
CA GLN A 33 13.46 1.76 -1.68
C GLN A 33 13.98 1.67 -0.24
N ARG A 34 13.22 1.02 0.63
CA ARG A 34 13.63 0.73 2.02
C ARG A 34 13.59 -0.77 2.24
N ASP A 35 14.57 -1.27 2.98
CA ASP A 35 14.55 -2.65 3.43
C ASP A 35 13.39 -2.84 4.41
N VAL A 36 12.52 -3.81 4.10
CA VAL A 36 11.39 -4.18 4.96
C VAL A 36 11.65 -5.59 5.49
N THR A 37 12.16 -5.68 6.71
CA THR A 37 12.34 -6.97 7.40
C THR A 37 11.01 -7.39 8.02
N ILE A 38 10.35 -8.37 7.41
CA ILE A 38 9.21 -9.05 8.05
C ILE A 38 9.72 -10.23 8.88
N ARG A 39 9.24 -10.36 10.12
CA ARG A 39 9.51 -11.55 10.93
C ARG A 39 8.65 -12.69 10.39
N ILE A 40 9.26 -13.65 9.71
CA ILE A 40 8.55 -14.83 9.22
C ILE A 40 8.33 -15.79 10.40
N PRO A 41 7.08 -16.17 10.72
CA PRO A 41 6.80 -17.15 11.77
C PRO A 41 7.42 -18.51 11.41
N SER A 42 7.95 -19.21 12.41
CA SER A 42 8.61 -20.51 12.29
C SER A 42 7.73 -21.57 11.62
N GLU A 43 6.41 -21.47 11.81
CA GLU A 43 5.42 -22.40 11.28
C GLU A 43 5.34 -22.36 9.75
N ARG A 44 5.79 -21.25 9.12
CA ARG A 44 5.83 -21.10 7.65
C ARG A 44 7.17 -21.50 7.04
N VAL A 45 8.26 -21.43 7.82
CA VAL A 45 9.62 -21.71 7.35
C VAL A 45 9.98 -23.17 7.56
N ASN A 46 9.55 -23.75 8.69
CA ASN A 46 9.79 -25.14 9.05
C ASN A 46 8.45 -25.78 9.42
N PRO A 47 7.64 -26.22 8.43
CA PRO A 47 6.44 -26.97 8.74
C PRO A 47 6.81 -28.19 9.57
N PRO A 48 6.06 -28.52 10.64
CA PRO A 48 6.30 -29.74 11.39
C PRO A 48 6.27 -30.93 10.42
N ALA A 49 7.23 -31.84 10.55
CA ALA A 49 7.30 -33.04 9.72
C ALA A 49 6.04 -33.89 9.96
N THR A 50 4.98 -33.63 9.21
CA THR A 50 3.82 -34.50 9.12
C THR A 50 4.27 -35.78 8.45
N GLY A 51 4.71 -36.77 9.26
CA GLY A 51 5.15 -38.07 8.73
C GLY A 51 6.05 -38.92 9.62
N THR A 52 6.61 -38.42 10.73
CA THR A 52 7.30 -39.33 11.66
C THR A 52 6.29 -39.99 12.59
N ILE A 53 5.72 -41.10 12.13
CA ILE A 53 5.24 -42.17 13.00
C ILE A 53 6.31 -42.44 14.06
N ASP A 54 6.00 -42.09 15.31
CA ASP A 54 6.83 -42.39 16.48
C ASP A 54 6.89 -43.93 16.64
N PRO A 55 8.03 -44.59 16.37
CA PRO A 55 8.12 -46.04 16.49
C PRO A 55 8.27 -46.50 17.95
N ALA A 56 8.30 -45.58 18.93
CA ALA A 56 8.55 -45.89 20.33
C ALA A 56 7.29 -46.11 21.18
N ARG A 57 6.08 -46.04 20.61
CA ARG A 57 4.87 -46.51 21.28
C ARG A 57 4.65 -48.01 20.98
N LYS A 58 5.28 -48.86 21.79
CA LYS A 58 4.88 -50.27 22.00
C LYS A 58 4.29 -50.42 23.39
#